data_AF-A0A349H573-F1
#
_entry.id   AF-A0A349H573-F1
#
_cell.length_a   1.000
_cell.length_b   1.000
_cell.length_c   1.000
_cell.angle_alpha   90.00
_cell.angle_beta   90.00
_cell.angle_gamma   90.00
#
_symmetry.space_group_name_H-M   'P 1'
#
loop_
_entity.id
_entity.type
_entity.pdbx_description
1 polymer ?
#
loop_
_entity_poly.entity_id
_entity_poly.type
_entity_poly.pdbx_seq_one_letter_code
_entity_poly.pdbx_strand_id
1 'polypeptide(L)' 'VCNIGHFDSEIEVASLKQYRWENIKPQVDHIIFPDGKRIILLAEGRLVNLGCATGHPSFVMSNSFSNQTLAQI' A
#
# COMPACT_ATOMS: atom_id res chain seq x y z
N VAL A 1 -9.14 -4.08 0.02
CA VAL A 1 -8.96 -2.63 0.18
C VAL A 1 -7.47 -2.34 0.08
N CYS A 2 -7.08 -1.32 -0.67
CA CYS A 2 -5.69 -0.93 -0.84
C CYS A 2 -5.59 0.56 -1.19
N ASN A 3 -4.38 1.10 -1.09
CA ASN A 3 -4.05 2.47 -1.41
C ASN A 3 -2.95 2.52 -2.48
N ILE A 4 -3.02 3.49 -3.39
CA ILE A 4 -1.99 3.77 -4.41
C ILE A 4 -1.66 5.27 -4.51
N GLY A 5 -2.21 6.08 -3.62
CA GLY A 5 -1.84 7.48 -3.50
C GLY A 5 -0.52 7.63 -2.75
N HIS A 6 -0.33 8.75 -2.04
CA HIS A 6 1.00 9.14 -1.59
C HIS A 6 1.35 8.63 -0.19
N PHE A 7 0.38 8.63 0.73
CA PHE A 7 0.59 8.27 2.14
C PHE A 7 -0.46 7.28 2.62
N ASP A 8 -0.23 6.65 3.75
CA ASP A 8 -1.13 5.67 4.39
C ASP A 8 -2.40 6.27 5.01
N SER A 9 -2.47 7.59 5.15
CA SER A 9 -3.62 8.30 5.75
C SER A 9 -4.87 8.35 4.86
N GLU A 10 -4.78 7.92 3.60
CA GLU A 10 -5.94 7.82 2.70
C GLU A 10 -6.94 6.74 3.14
N ILE A 11 -6.49 5.79 3.98
CA ILE A 11 -7.32 4.81 4.65
C ILE A 11 -7.10 4.98 6.15
N GLU A 12 -8.18 5.11 6.93
CA GLU A 12 -8.12 5.23 8.39
C GLU A 12 -7.78 3.87 9.05
N VAL A 13 -6.57 3.35 8.79
CA VAL A 13 -6.12 2.03 9.26
C VAL A 13 -5.97 1.99 10.78
N ALA A 14 -5.67 3.12 11.42
CA ALA A 14 -5.57 3.18 12.88
C ALA A 14 -6.88 2.78 13.56
N SER A 15 -8.03 3.18 13.01
CA SER A 15 -9.35 2.74 13.49
C SER A 15 -9.60 1.24 13.37
N LEU A 16 -8.87 0.54 12.49
CA LEU A 16 -9.02 -0.89 12.26
C LEU A 16 -8.15 -1.75 13.19
N LYS A 17 -7.18 -1.16 13.90
CA LYS A 17 -6.27 -1.88 14.81
C LYS A 17 -6.97 -2.50 16.02
N GLN A 18 -8.18 -2.04 16.34
CA GLN A 18 -9.00 -2.61 17.42
C GLN A 18 -9.60 -3.98 17.07
N TYR A 19 -9.66 -4.34 15.79
CA TYR A 19 -10.22 -5.62 15.34
C TYR A 19 -9.19 -6.74 15.37
N ARG A 20 -9.62 -7.98 15.12
CA ARG A 20 -8.70 -9.10 14.97
C ARG A 20 -8.06 -9.07 13.57
N TRP A 21 -6.75 -9.17 13.54
CA TRP A 21 -5.96 -9.27 12.31
C TRP A 21 -5.44 -10.69 12.12
N GLU A 22 -5.50 -11.18 10.89
CA GLU A 22 -4.99 -12.49 10.49
C GLU A 22 -4.13 -12.30 9.24
N ASN A 23 -2.81 -12.43 9.41
CA ASN A 23 -1.88 -12.30 8.29
C ASN A 23 -2.01 -13.51 7.37
N ILE A 24 -2.26 -13.27 6.09
CA ILE A 24 -2.33 -14.33 5.07
C ILE A 24 -0.93 -14.63 4.54
N LYS A 25 -0.20 -13.56 4.23
CA LYS A 25 1.18 -13.55 3.75
C LYS A 25 1.76 -12.12 3.93
N PRO A 26 3.06 -11.89 3.65
CA PRO A 26 3.61 -10.54 3.71
C PRO A 26 2.77 -9.54 2.92
N GLN A 27 2.39 -8.43 3.59
CA GLN A 27 1.58 -7.33 3.06
C GLN A 27 0.14 -7.66 2.65
N VAL A 28 -0.41 -8.78 3.10
CA VAL A 28 -1.82 -9.14 2.89
C VAL A 28 -2.42 -9.63 4.20
N ASP A 29 -3.38 -8.88 4.71
CA ASP A 29 -4.00 -9.13 6.01
C ASP A 29 -5.51 -9.22 5.90
N HIS A 30 -6.10 -10.16 6.63
CA HIS A 30 -7.52 -10.14 6.95
C HIS A 30 -7.76 -9.29 8.19
N ILE A 31 -8.76 -8.40 8.11
CA ILE A 31 -9.32 -7.68 9.26
C ILE A 31 -10.72 -8.23 9.48
N ILE A 32 -10.94 -8.80 10.66
CA ILE A 32 -12.15 -9.55 11.01
C ILE A 32 -13.00 -8.69 11.96
N PHE A 33 -14.18 -8.29 11.48
CA PHE A 33 -15.15 -7.52 12.24
C PHE A 33 -15.92 -8.40 13.24
N PRO A 34 -16.59 -7.80 14.25
CA PRO A 34 -17.32 -8.56 15.28
C PRO A 34 -18.45 -9.44 14.76
N ASP A 35 -19.05 -9.09 13.61
CA ASP A 35 -20.08 -9.87 12.92
C ASP A 35 -19.51 -11.04 12.09
N GLY A 36 -18.18 -11.24 12.12
CA GLY A 36 -17.47 -12.25 11.35
C GLY A 36 -17.17 -11.84 9.91
N LYS A 37 -17.61 -10.66 9.47
CA LYS A 37 -17.24 -10.12 8.15
C LYS A 37 -15.74 -9.90 8.10
N ARG A 38 -15.13 -10.26 6.97
CA ARG A 38 -13.70 -10.05 6.75
C ARG A 38 -13.47 -9.10 5.59
N ILE A 39 -12.47 -8.25 5.74
CA ILE A 39 -11.89 -7.50 4.61
C ILE A 39 -10.44 -7.93 4.43
N ILE A 40 -9.95 -7.87 3.20
CA ILE A 40 -8.53 -8.03 2.89
C ILE A 40 -7.95 -6.62 2.76
N LEU A 41 -6.95 -6.30 3.56
CA LEU A 41 -6.16 -5.07 3.45
C LEU A 41 -4.79 -5.41 2.85
N LEU A 42 -4.40 -4.64 1.84
CA LEU A 42 -3.09 -4.77 1.19
C LEU A 42 -2.13 -3.70 1.71
N ALA A 43 -0.87 -4.09 1.92
CA ALA A 43 0.23 -3.22 2.34
C ALA A 43 -0.07 -2.38 3.59
N GLU A 44 -0.98 -2.85 4.47
CA GLU A 44 -1.45 -2.09 5.63
C GLU A 44 -1.94 -0.66 5.27
N GLY A 45 -2.48 -0.46 4.07
CA GLY A 45 -2.93 0.86 3.60
C GLY A 45 -1.84 1.76 3.01
N ARG A 46 -0.59 1.28 2.91
CA ARG A 46 0.50 1.95 2.16
C ARG A 46 0.42 1.66 0.66
N LEU A 47 1.35 2.21 -0.11
CA LEU A 47 1.40 2.10 -1.58
C LEU A 47 1.45 0.64 -2.04
N VAL A 48 0.35 0.16 -2.60
CA VAL A 48 0.15 -1.25 -2.97
C VAL A 48 1.07 -1.68 -4.11
N ASN A 49 1.36 -0.81 -5.07
CA ASN A 49 2.19 -1.11 -6.22
C ASN A 49 3.66 -1.37 -5.82
N LEU A 50 4.16 -0.67 -4.80
CA LEU A 50 5.51 -0.88 -4.26
C LEU A 50 5.53 -1.96 -3.18
N GLY A 51 4.48 -2.06 -2.37
CA GLY A 51 4.43 -2.99 -1.25
C GLY A 51 4.11 -4.44 -1.64
N CYS A 52 3.21 -4.61 -2.62
CA CYS A 52 2.75 -5.93 -3.08
C CYS A 52 3.29 -6.33 -4.46
N ALA A 53 4.03 -5.45 -5.12
CA ALA A 53 4.66 -5.69 -6.42
C ALA A 53 6.00 -4.95 -6.51
N THR A 54 6.39 -4.49 -7.70
CA THR A 54 7.72 -3.90 -7.97
C THR A 54 7.66 -2.43 -8.39
N GLY A 55 6.53 -1.75 -8.16
CA GLY A 55 6.33 -0.37 -8.58
C GLY A 55 6.23 -0.20 -10.09
N HIS A 56 6.60 0.99 -10.56
CA HIS A 56 6.54 1.33 -11.97
C HIS A 56 7.69 0.68 -12.78
N PRO A 57 7.44 0.23 -14.03
CA PRO A 57 8.49 -0.30 -14.90
C PRO A 57 9.65 0.70 -15.14
N SER A 58 10.85 0.16 -15.43
CA SER A 58 12.05 0.99 -15.62
C SER A 58 11.91 2.05 -16.71
N PHE A 59 11.17 1.76 -17.79
CA PHE A 59 10.97 2.72 -18.88
C PHE A 59 10.29 4.02 -18.43
N VAL A 60 9.21 3.93 -17.66
CA VAL A 60 8.52 5.13 -17.15
C VAL A 60 9.32 5.82 -16.05
N MET A 61 10.03 5.06 -15.21
CA MET A 61 10.90 5.65 -14.19
C MET A 61 12.12 6.37 -14.80
N SER A 62 12.58 5.95 -15.99
CA SER A 62 13.66 6.62 -16.71
C SER A 62 13.33 8.08 -16.99
N ASN A 63 12.10 8.39 -17.42
CA ASN A 63 11.69 9.78 -17.68
C ASN A 63 11.75 10.62 -16.39
N SER A 64 11.22 10.10 -15.29
CA SER A 64 11.23 10.79 -14.00
C SER A 64 12.66 11.03 -13.50
N PHE A 65 13.53 10.02 -13.57
CA PHE A 65 14.90 10.13 -13.09
C PHE A 65 15.78 10.99 -13.99
N SER A 66 15.59 10.99 -15.31
CA SER A 66 16.28 11.93 -16.20
C SER A 66 15.95 13.39 -15.85
N ASN A 67 14.68 13.69 -15.56
CA ASN A 67 14.28 15.03 -15.10
C ASN A 67 14.92 15.37 -13.75
N GLN A 68 15.00 14.42 -12.80
CA GLN A 68 15.68 14.63 -11.53
C GLN A 68 17.17 14.91 -11.74
N THR A 69 17.86 14.19 -12.62
CA THR A 69 19.27 14.44 -12.94
C THR A 69 19.48 15.82 -13.55
N LEU A 70 18.66 16.23 -14.53
CA LEU A 70 18.74 17.56 -15.13
C LEU A 70 18.53 18.67 -14.10
N ALA A 71 17.62 18.47 -13.14
CA ALA A 71 17.37 19.43 -12.07
C ALA A 71 18.50 19.51 -11.03
N GLN A 72 19.39 18.51 -10.96
CA GLN A 72 20.54 18.51 -10.06
C GLN A 72 21.81 19.13 -10.67
N ILE A 73 21.83 19.36 -11.99
CA ILE A 73 22.92 20.06 -12.70
C ILE A 73 22.72 21.57 -12.55
#